data_AF-A0A089NKA0-F1
#
_entry.id   AF-A0A089NKA0-F1
#
_cell.length_a   1.000
_cell.length_b   1.000
_cell.length_c   1.000
_cell.angle_alpha   90.00
_cell.angle_beta   90.00
_cell.angle_gamma   90.00
#
_symmetry.space_group_name_H-M   'P 1'
#
loop_
_entity.id
_entity.type
_entity.pdbx_description
1 polymer ?
#
loop_
_entity_poly.entity_id
_entity_poly.type
_entity_poly.pdbx_seq_one_letter_code
_entity_poly.pdbx_strand_id
1 'polypeptide(L)'
;MKRRVRPARAPTPPKPAVAKTEPNVQIAVFGDSLADHLAKGLDDVFEDNADVAVIDRAKGDSGLVRKDVVDWPKVAQDYLQSNAKVRYAFVMMGANDRQPIRDGDETIDPLTDRWRALYRARVEALVKVFVDRKIPLIWVGLPPMQSESLSRDLASLNEIVRDSVTKAGGTYVDIWPGFVDDRDRYAASGPDPEGQIAKLRTADGVHFTKAGDRKLAHFADVELKRLMGTVPGSAEPSPTATVAPTAPSSTSGPSLDGPAPATDTAAIDRQITAMLPSLPEPPGVPALPVKPAAGPVVPLSRMEVSPGGALLNGRPREPDNLGTVERTLLRGNAPMPQPGRADDFRWPPG
;
A
#
# COMPACT_ATOMS: atom_id res chain seq x y z
N MET A 1 -8.86 39.36 -19.43
CA MET A 1 -8.87 37.96 -19.93
C MET A 1 -10.20 37.30 -19.53
N LYS A 2 -11.05 36.91 -20.49
CA LYS A 2 -12.35 36.26 -20.19
C LYS A 2 -12.11 34.79 -19.84
N ARG A 3 -12.55 34.35 -18.65
CA ARG A 3 -12.44 32.97 -18.15
C ARG A 3 -13.24 32.04 -19.08
N ARG A 4 -12.54 31.20 -19.84
CA ARG A 4 -13.16 30.18 -20.70
C ARG A 4 -13.76 29.11 -19.79
N VAL A 5 -15.09 29.03 -19.73
CA VAL A 5 -15.82 27.99 -18.98
C VAL A 5 -15.67 26.68 -19.76
N ARG A 6 -15.16 25.65 -19.08
CA ARG A 6 -15.03 24.29 -19.63
C ARG A 6 -16.45 23.69 -19.69
N PRO A 7 -16.87 23.08 -20.83
CA PRO A 7 -18.22 22.54 -20.94
C PRO A 7 -18.43 21.38 -19.97
N ALA A 8 -19.58 21.36 -19.31
CA ALA A 8 -19.99 20.26 -18.43
C ALA A 8 -20.12 18.97 -19.25
N ARG A 9 -19.56 17.87 -18.71
CA ARG A 9 -19.73 16.54 -19.30
C ARG A 9 -21.21 16.17 -19.23
N ALA A 10 -21.78 15.73 -20.36
CA ALA A 10 -23.16 15.25 -20.42
C ALA A 10 -23.36 14.12 -19.40
N PRO A 11 -24.54 14.04 -18.74
CA PRO A 11 -24.83 12.98 -17.79
C PRO A 11 -24.76 11.62 -18.50
N THR A 12 -23.98 10.71 -17.94
CA THR A 12 -23.93 9.32 -18.40
C THR A 12 -25.31 8.69 -18.22
N PRO A 13 -25.87 7.99 -19.22
CA PRO A 13 -27.14 7.30 -19.05
C PRO A 13 -27.06 6.31 -17.88
N PRO A 14 -28.14 6.12 -17.11
CA PRO A 14 -28.16 5.18 -16.00
C PRO A 14 -27.81 3.79 -16.51
N LYS A 15 -26.81 3.17 -15.89
CA LYS A 15 -26.39 1.81 -16.20
C LYS A 15 -27.58 0.87 -15.96
N PRO A 16 -27.88 -0.06 -16.89
CA PRO A 16 -28.96 -1.02 -16.68
C PRO A 16 -28.72 -1.76 -15.36
N ALA A 17 -29.70 -1.70 -14.46
CA ALA A 17 -29.64 -2.44 -13.21
C ALA A 17 -29.58 -3.93 -13.55
N VAL A 18 -28.42 -4.55 -13.34
CA VAL A 18 -28.26 -5.99 -13.47
C VAL A 18 -29.21 -6.63 -12.47
N ALA A 19 -30.07 -7.53 -12.94
CA ALA A 19 -31.01 -8.24 -12.07
C ALA A 19 -30.23 -8.95 -10.96
N LYS A 20 -30.54 -8.62 -9.70
CA LYS A 20 -29.89 -9.19 -8.52
C LYS A 20 -30.30 -10.66 -8.37
N THR A 21 -29.60 -11.55 -9.05
CA THR A 21 -29.50 -12.95 -8.63
C THR A 21 -28.95 -12.97 -7.20
N GLU A 22 -29.36 -13.94 -6.37
CA GLU A 22 -28.72 -14.07 -5.06
C GLU A 22 -27.22 -14.38 -5.26
N PRO A 23 -26.30 -13.56 -4.72
CA PRO A 23 -24.87 -13.74 -4.93
C PRO A 23 -24.39 -15.04 -4.28
N ASN A 24 -23.55 -15.81 -4.97
CA ASN A 24 -22.96 -17.04 -4.40
C ASN A 24 -21.78 -16.74 -3.48
N VAL A 25 -21.18 -15.55 -3.60
CA VAL A 25 -20.04 -15.09 -2.80
C VAL A 25 -20.41 -13.83 -2.04
N GLN A 26 -20.32 -13.86 -0.71
CA GLN A 26 -20.39 -12.66 0.12
C GLN A 26 -19.02 -12.32 0.71
N ILE A 27 -18.69 -11.03 0.65
CA ILE A 27 -17.52 -10.43 1.27
C ILE A 27 -18.03 -9.60 2.45
N ALA A 28 -17.70 -9.98 3.68
CA ALA A 28 -18.13 -9.24 4.87
C ALA A 28 -17.03 -8.26 5.29
N VAL A 29 -17.38 -6.98 5.47
CA VAL A 29 -16.44 -5.92 5.88
C VAL A 29 -16.79 -5.49 7.29
N PHE A 30 -15.86 -5.68 8.24
CA PHE A 30 -16.01 -5.31 9.64
C PHE A 30 -15.06 -4.17 9.98
N GLY A 31 -15.48 -3.25 10.85
CA GLY A 31 -14.59 -2.18 11.25
C GLY A 31 -15.24 -0.89 11.72
N ASP A 32 -14.44 0.16 11.78
CA ASP A 32 -14.84 1.52 12.16
C ASP A 32 -15.31 2.33 10.94
N SER A 33 -15.33 3.67 11.04
CA SER A 33 -15.73 4.53 9.92
C SER A 33 -14.86 4.38 8.67
N LEU A 34 -13.61 3.94 8.80
CA LEU A 34 -12.76 3.71 7.63
C LEU A 34 -13.11 2.38 6.92
N ALA A 35 -13.61 1.39 7.64
CA ALA A 35 -14.14 0.17 7.02
C ALA A 35 -15.42 0.43 6.21
N ASP A 36 -16.24 1.38 6.65
CA ASP A 36 -17.42 1.84 5.90
C ASP A 36 -17.02 2.45 4.53
N HIS A 37 -15.86 3.12 4.46
CA HIS A 37 -15.24 3.58 3.20
C HIS A 37 -14.65 2.43 2.37
N LEU A 38 -13.98 1.48 3.02
CA LEU A 38 -13.48 0.27 2.34
C LEU A 38 -14.62 -0.52 1.70
N ALA A 39 -15.74 -0.69 2.41
CA ALA A 39 -16.93 -1.37 1.91
C ALA A 39 -17.51 -0.66 0.67
N LYS A 40 -17.64 0.67 0.70
CA LYS A 40 -18.10 1.46 -0.46
C LYS A 40 -17.17 1.31 -1.66
N GLY A 41 -15.86 1.37 -1.43
CA GLY A 41 -14.89 1.19 -2.51
C GLY A 41 -14.96 -0.21 -3.11
N LEU A 42 -15.10 -1.25 -2.29
CA LEU A 42 -15.24 -2.64 -2.77
C LEU A 42 -16.57 -2.83 -3.51
N ASP A 43 -17.66 -2.22 -3.05
CA ASP A 43 -18.97 -2.29 -3.73
C ASP A 43 -18.91 -1.64 -5.12
N ASP A 44 -18.23 -0.48 -5.25
CA ASP A 44 -17.95 0.14 -6.56
C ASP A 44 -17.10 -0.79 -7.47
N VAL A 45 -16.15 -1.55 -6.92
CA VAL A 45 -15.31 -2.50 -7.69
C VAL A 45 -16.11 -3.68 -8.22
N PHE A 46 -17.06 -4.18 -7.43
CA PHE A 46 -17.89 -5.35 -7.77
C PHE A 46 -19.27 -4.98 -8.35
N GLU A 47 -19.54 -3.71 -8.68
CA GLU A 47 -20.84 -3.24 -9.19
C GLU A 47 -21.34 -4.04 -10.41
N ASP A 48 -20.41 -4.48 -11.27
CA ASP A 48 -20.72 -5.27 -12.48
C ASP A 48 -20.72 -6.79 -12.27
N ASN A 49 -20.39 -7.26 -11.07
CA ASN A 49 -20.32 -8.68 -10.75
C ASN A 49 -21.50 -9.11 -9.88
N ALA A 50 -22.57 -9.59 -10.52
CA ALA A 50 -23.77 -10.05 -9.83
C ALA A 50 -23.57 -11.27 -8.90
N ASP A 51 -22.43 -11.97 -8.98
CA ASP A 51 -22.14 -13.15 -8.15
C ASP A 51 -21.47 -12.80 -6.81
N VAL A 52 -20.96 -11.57 -6.67
CA VAL A 52 -20.26 -11.08 -5.48
C VAL A 52 -21.09 -9.97 -4.83
N ALA A 53 -21.32 -10.08 -3.53
CA ALA A 53 -21.89 -8.98 -2.75
C ALA A 53 -20.97 -8.57 -1.60
N VAL A 54 -20.76 -7.26 -1.47
CA VAL A 54 -20.07 -6.65 -0.35
C VAL A 54 -21.09 -6.34 0.74
N ILE A 55 -20.90 -6.91 1.92
CA ILE A 55 -21.78 -6.70 3.06
C ILE A 55 -21.08 -5.84 4.10
N ASP A 56 -21.54 -4.60 4.21
CA ASP A 56 -21.02 -3.64 5.19
C ASP A 56 -21.55 -3.95 6.60
N ARG A 57 -20.61 -4.27 7.50
CA ARG A 57 -20.84 -4.49 8.94
C ARG A 57 -20.14 -3.44 9.80
N ALA A 58 -19.62 -2.37 9.20
CA ALA A 58 -18.92 -1.32 9.91
C ALA A 58 -19.80 -0.58 10.92
N LYS A 59 -19.16 -0.06 11.97
CA LYS A 59 -19.76 0.79 13.01
C LYS A 59 -18.84 1.97 13.27
N GLY A 60 -19.24 3.15 12.78
CA GLY A 60 -18.38 4.34 12.69
C GLY A 60 -17.59 4.69 13.95
N ASP A 61 -18.26 4.77 15.10
CA ASP A 61 -17.65 5.22 16.36
C ASP A 61 -17.00 4.09 17.19
N SER A 62 -16.78 2.92 16.58
CA SER A 62 -16.27 1.75 17.28
C SER A 62 -14.75 1.57 17.12
N GLY A 63 -14.22 0.62 17.89
CA GLY A 63 -12.82 0.19 17.84
C GLY A 63 -12.65 -1.07 18.69
N LEU A 64 -11.43 -1.60 18.79
CA LEU A 64 -11.11 -2.76 19.63
C LEU A 64 -10.96 -2.40 21.12
N VAL A 65 -10.73 -1.12 21.47
CA VAL A 65 -10.53 -0.68 22.87
C VAL A 65 -11.83 -0.65 23.67
N ARG A 66 -12.95 -0.26 23.05
CA ARG A 66 -14.24 -0.09 23.74
C ARG A 66 -15.19 -1.24 23.44
N LYS A 67 -14.99 -2.37 24.14
CA LYS A 67 -15.84 -3.57 24.01
C LYS A 67 -17.30 -3.31 24.42
N ASP A 68 -17.53 -2.30 25.24
CA ASP A 68 -18.85 -1.83 25.65
C ASP A 68 -19.60 -1.11 24.52
N VAL A 69 -18.89 -0.58 23.51
CA VAL A 69 -19.49 0.01 22.31
C VAL A 69 -19.75 -1.09 21.28
N VAL A 70 -18.72 -1.85 20.92
CA VAL A 70 -18.84 -3.04 20.05
C VAL A 70 -17.87 -4.13 20.51
N ASP A 71 -18.40 -5.32 20.78
CA ASP A 71 -17.59 -6.54 20.95
C ASP A 71 -17.37 -7.19 19.57
N TRP A 72 -16.33 -6.76 18.87
CA TRP A 72 -16.05 -7.21 17.50
C TRP A 72 -15.86 -8.72 17.34
N PRO A 73 -15.11 -9.43 18.21
CA PRO A 73 -15.05 -10.89 18.17
C PRO A 73 -16.44 -11.53 18.22
N LYS A 74 -17.30 -11.09 19.15
CA LYS A 74 -18.67 -11.61 19.25
C LYS A 74 -19.52 -11.28 18.03
N VAL A 75 -19.51 -10.01 17.59
CA VAL A 75 -20.29 -9.57 16.42
C VAL A 75 -19.87 -10.32 15.15
N ALA A 76 -18.57 -10.48 14.92
CA ALA A 76 -18.07 -11.27 13.79
C ALA A 76 -18.48 -12.74 13.91
N GLN A 77 -18.35 -13.32 15.10
CA GLN A 77 -18.73 -14.72 15.35
C GLN A 77 -20.22 -14.97 15.07
N ASP A 78 -21.11 -14.15 15.63
CA ASP A 78 -22.56 -14.29 15.49
C ASP A 78 -22.99 -14.09 14.04
N TYR A 79 -22.38 -13.10 13.35
CA TYR A 79 -22.66 -12.83 11.95
C TYR A 79 -22.23 -14.00 11.06
N LEU A 80 -21.01 -14.50 11.23
CA LEU A 80 -20.49 -15.60 10.41
C LEU A 80 -21.23 -16.92 10.65
N GLN A 81 -21.75 -17.15 11.86
CA GLN A 81 -22.61 -18.30 12.15
C GLN A 81 -23.93 -18.27 11.37
N SER A 82 -24.50 -17.08 11.21
CA SER A 82 -25.80 -16.90 10.57
C SER A 82 -25.71 -16.71 9.05
N ASN A 83 -24.51 -16.52 8.50
CA ASN A 83 -24.29 -16.16 7.09
C ASN A 83 -23.29 -17.10 6.42
N ALA A 84 -23.75 -18.29 6.06
CA ALA A 84 -22.94 -19.32 5.42
C ALA A 84 -22.45 -18.97 4.00
N LYS A 85 -22.91 -17.86 3.39
CA LYS A 85 -22.45 -17.38 2.07
C LYS A 85 -21.19 -16.51 2.15
N VAL A 86 -20.75 -16.13 3.36
CA VAL A 86 -19.49 -15.38 3.52
C VAL A 86 -18.32 -16.28 3.13
N ARG A 87 -17.50 -15.80 2.18
CA ARG A 87 -16.30 -16.50 1.70
C ARG A 87 -15.02 -15.77 2.06
N TYR A 88 -15.08 -14.45 2.17
CA TYR A 88 -13.96 -13.61 2.52
C TYR A 88 -14.40 -12.59 3.56
N ALA A 89 -13.50 -12.27 4.49
CA ALA A 89 -13.73 -11.23 5.47
C ALA A 89 -12.65 -10.14 5.37
N PHE A 90 -13.08 -8.89 5.40
CA PHE A 90 -12.22 -7.73 5.53
C PHE A 90 -12.36 -7.13 6.92
N VAL A 91 -11.25 -6.70 7.49
CA VAL A 91 -11.23 -5.90 8.71
C VAL A 91 -10.42 -4.64 8.47
N MET A 92 -10.97 -3.48 8.84
CA MET A 92 -10.23 -2.22 8.91
C MET A 92 -10.65 -1.48 10.18
N MET A 93 -9.73 -1.37 11.14
CA MET A 93 -10.07 -0.87 12.47
C MET A 93 -8.86 -0.27 13.17
N GLY A 94 -9.13 0.78 13.95
CA GLY A 94 -8.24 1.32 14.96
C GLY A 94 -8.14 2.84 14.93
N ALA A 95 -8.90 3.51 14.05
CA ALA A 95 -8.93 4.97 13.98
C ALA A 95 -9.37 5.59 15.32
N ASN A 96 -10.23 4.89 16.06
CA ASN A 96 -10.77 5.31 17.34
C ASN A 96 -10.04 4.70 18.55
N ASP A 97 -9.02 3.86 18.33
CA ASP A 97 -8.44 3.03 19.40
C ASP A 97 -7.30 3.70 20.17
N ARG A 98 -6.99 4.97 19.88
CA ARG A 98 -6.04 5.77 20.66
C ARG A 98 -6.66 6.23 22.00
N GLN A 99 -7.17 5.28 22.79
CA GLN A 99 -7.88 5.51 24.05
C GLN A 99 -7.32 4.62 25.16
N PRO A 100 -7.39 5.06 26.44
CA PRO A 100 -6.97 4.23 27.55
C PRO A 100 -7.78 2.92 27.63
N ILE A 101 -7.13 1.84 28.03
CA ILE A 101 -7.78 0.55 28.30
C ILE A 101 -8.00 0.41 29.80
N ARG A 102 -9.23 0.09 30.22
CA ARG A 102 -9.50 -0.37 31.59
C ARG A 102 -9.13 -1.85 31.74
N ASP A 103 -8.39 -2.15 32.78
CA ASP A 103 -7.95 -3.51 33.16
C ASP A 103 -8.18 -3.69 34.67
N GLY A 104 -9.35 -4.23 35.03
CA GLY A 104 -9.82 -4.19 36.41
C GLY A 104 -10.04 -2.75 36.90
N ASP A 105 -9.41 -2.40 38.01
CA ASP A 105 -9.44 -1.05 38.60
C ASP A 105 -8.41 -0.09 37.97
N GLU A 106 -7.50 -0.60 37.14
CA GLU A 106 -6.46 0.20 36.51
C GLU A 106 -6.92 0.80 35.17
N THR A 107 -6.49 2.03 34.91
CA THR A 107 -6.60 2.66 33.59
C THR A 107 -5.22 2.72 32.99
N ILE A 108 -5.04 1.99 31.89
CA ILE A 108 -3.75 1.86 31.20
C ILE A 108 -3.73 2.85 30.03
N ASP A 109 -2.76 3.75 30.05
CA ASP A 109 -2.60 4.77 29.03
C ASP A 109 -2.22 4.18 27.66
N PRO A 110 -2.70 4.78 26.54
CA PRO A 110 -2.40 4.33 25.19
C PRO A 110 -0.91 4.09 24.94
N LEU A 111 -0.62 3.03 24.18
CA LEU A 111 0.71 2.71 23.66
C LEU A 111 1.80 2.39 24.69
N THR A 112 1.49 2.36 25.99
CA THR A 112 2.35 1.74 27.01
C THR A 112 2.50 0.23 26.73
N ASP A 113 3.54 -0.41 27.27
CA ASP A 113 3.78 -1.84 27.01
C ASP A 113 2.59 -2.73 27.44
N ARG A 114 1.98 -2.42 28.60
CA ARG A 114 0.77 -3.10 29.05
C ARG A 114 -0.40 -2.87 28.10
N TRP A 115 -0.60 -1.63 27.64
CA TRP A 115 -1.65 -1.31 26.67
C TRP A 115 -1.47 -2.07 25.37
N ARG A 116 -0.24 -2.11 24.82
CA ARG A 116 0.09 -2.83 23.59
C ARG A 116 -0.18 -4.32 23.72
N ALA A 117 0.14 -4.91 24.87
CA ALA A 117 -0.17 -6.32 25.14
C ALA A 117 -1.69 -6.58 25.17
N LEU A 118 -2.46 -5.71 25.85
CA LEU A 118 -3.92 -5.82 25.91
C LEU A 118 -4.57 -5.60 24.54
N TYR A 119 -4.07 -4.64 23.77
CA TYR A 119 -4.54 -4.37 22.41
C TYR A 119 -4.24 -5.54 21.47
N ARG A 120 -3.03 -6.11 21.53
CA ARG A 120 -2.66 -7.32 20.78
C ARG A 120 -3.61 -8.47 21.09
N ALA A 121 -3.89 -8.73 22.36
CA ALA A 121 -4.82 -9.79 22.75
C ALA A 121 -6.25 -9.58 22.18
N ARG A 122 -6.68 -8.33 22.01
CA ARG A 122 -7.97 -8.00 21.39
C ARG A 122 -7.96 -8.23 19.87
N VAL A 123 -6.86 -7.86 19.19
CA VAL A 123 -6.65 -8.17 17.77
C VAL A 123 -6.65 -9.68 17.56
N GLU A 124 -5.85 -10.42 18.33
CA GLU A 124 -5.74 -11.88 18.23
C GLU A 124 -7.08 -12.57 18.49
N ALA A 125 -7.88 -12.08 19.46
CA ALA A 125 -9.23 -12.60 19.71
C ALA A 125 -10.17 -12.44 18.51
N LEU A 126 -10.11 -11.31 17.81
CA LEU A 126 -10.90 -11.08 16.60
C LEU A 126 -10.40 -11.96 15.44
N VAL A 127 -9.09 -12.00 15.21
CA VAL A 127 -8.47 -12.83 14.17
C VAL A 127 -8.84 -14.30 14.34
N LYS A 128 -8.82 -14.79 15.59
CA LYS A 128 -9.18 -16.18 15.94
C LYS A 128 -10.57 -16.57 15.46
N VAL A 129 -11.55 -15.66 15.44
CA VAL A 129 -12.91 -15.95 14.96
C VAL A 129 -12.89 -16.43 13.50
N PHE A 130 -12.10 -15.76 12.66
CA PHE A 130 -11.99 -16.08 11.23
C PHE A 130 -11.17 -17.35 11.00
N VAL A 131 -10.07 -17.52 11.75
CA VAL A 131 -9.24 -18.73 11.71
C VAL A 131 -10.06 -19.97 12.08
N ASP A 132 -10.79 -19.93 13.19
CA ASP A 132 -11.60 -21.06 13.67
C ASP A 132 -12.75 -21.40 12.70
N ARG A 133 -13.25 -20.41 11.94
CA ARG A 133 -14.26 -20.59 10.90
C ARG A 133 -13.67 -20.93 9.53
N LYS A 134 -12.34 -20.95 9.39
CA LYS A 134 -11.62 -21.15 8.12
C LYS A 134 -12.05 -20.16 7.03
N ILE A 135 -12.35 -18.93 7.42
CA ILE A 135 -12.65 -17.84 6.50
C ILE A 135 -11.37 -17.03 6.29
N PRO A 136 -10.88 -16.90 5.03
CA PRO A 136 -9.75 -16.04 4.72
C PRO A 136 -9.99 -14.61 5.20
N LEU A 137 -9.11 -14.15 6.07
CA LEU A 137 -9.12 -12.80 6.64
C LEU A 137 -8.11 -11.92 5.89
N ILE A 138 -8.61 -10.76 5.42
CA ILE A 138 -7.81 -9.68 4.87
C ILE A 138 -7.95 -8.47 5.80
N TRP A 139 -6.88 -8.14 6.53
CA TRP A 139 -6.84 -6.96 7.38
C TRP A 139 -6.19 -5.80 6.63
N VAL A 140 -6.93 -4.72 6.44
CA VAL A 140 -6.44 -3.51 5.78
C VAL A 140 -5.88 -2.55 6.84
N GLY A 141 -4.62 -2.17 6.66
CA GLY A 141 -3.93 -1.24 7.55
C GLY A 141 -4.57 0.14 7.57
N LEU A 142 -4.30 0.92 8.62
CA LEU A 142 -4.78 2.29 8.72
C LEU A 142 -3.87 3.25 7.92
N PRO A 143 -4.43 4.24 7.21
CA PRO A 143 -3.66 5.22 6.46
C PRO A 143 -3.05 6.30 7.38
N PRO A 144 -2.05 7.07 6.91
CA PRO A 144 -1.63 8.30 7.57
C PRO A 144 -2.78 9.31 7.63
N MET A 145 -2.87 10.07 8.72
CA MET A 145 -3.86 11.12 8.97
C MET A 145 -3.22 12.51 8.88
N GLN A 146 -4.03 13.57 8.76
CA GLN A 146 -3.50 14.94 8.73
C GLN A 146 -2.72 15.29 10.01
N SER A 147 -3.13 14.73 11.15
CA SER A 147 -2.37 14.85 12.40
C SER A 147 -1.17 13.89 12.39
N GLU A 148 0.04 14.45 12.53
CA GLU A 148 1.28 13.68 12.57
C GLU A 148 1.35 12.78 13.81
N SER A 149 0.92 13.28 14.97
CA SER A 149 0.87 12.48 16.19
C SER A 149 -0.12 11.32 16.07
N LEU A 150 -1.28 11.54 15.45
CA LEU A 150 -2.21 10.44 15.21
C LEU A 150 -1.60 9.42 14.24
N SER A 151 -0.98 9.88 13.15
CA SER A 151 -0.30 9.00 12.18
C SER A 151 0.75 8.12 12.85
N ARG A 152 1.62 8.70 13.69
CA ARG A 152 2.66 7.95 14.42
C ARG A 152 2.06 6.86 15.32
N ASP A 153 0.98 7.19 16.00
CA ASP A 153 0.30 6.27 16.89
C ASP A 153 -0.40 5.16 16.07
N LEU A 154 -1.08 5.49 14.98
CA LEU A 154 -1.69 4.50 14.09
C LEU A 154 -0.64 3.59 13.41
N ALA A 155 0.55 4.10 13.09
CA ALA A 155 1.65 3.27 12.62
C ALA A 155 2.05 2.23 13.69
N SER A 156 2.10 2.62 14.97
CA SER A 156 2.31 1.66 16.08
C SER A 156 1.21 0.60 16.18
N LEU A 157 -0.05 0.97 15.92
CA LEU A 157 -1.18 0.03 15.93
C LEU A 157 -1.10 -0.94 14.74
N ASN A 158 -0.78 -0.41 13.55
CA ASN A 158 -0.59 -1.18 12.34
C ASN A 158 0.46 -2.28 12.51
N GLU A 159 1.58 -2.00 13.18
CA GLU A 159 2.61 -3.03 13.43
C GLU A 159 2.09 -4.17 14.33
N ILE A 160 1.36 -3.86 15.41
CA ILE A 160 0.75 -4.88 16.28
C ILE A 160 -0.23 -5.76 15.47
N VAL A 161 -1.05 -5.12 14.63
CA VAL A 161 -2.03 -5.79 13.78
C VAL A 161 -1.34 -6.66 12.74
N ARG A 162 -0.37 -6.11 12.00
CA ARG A 162 0.42 -6.79 10.97
C ARG A 162 1.03 -8.07 11.54
N ASP A 163 1.70 -7.98 12.69
CA ASP A 163 2.30 -9.12 13.37
C ASP A 163 1.26 -10.18 13.75
N SER A 164 0.13 -9.76 14.34
CA SER A 164 -0.90 -10.67 14.83
C SER A 164 -1.63 -11.40 13.69
N VAL A 165 -1.96 -10.67 12.62
CA VAL A 165 -2.68 -11.19 11.45
C VAL A 165 -1.79 -12.15 10.66
N THR A 166 -0.55 -11.77 10.37
CA THR A 166 0.38 -12.59 9.60
C THR A 166 0.76 -13.87 10.34
N LYS A 167 1.01 -13.78 11.67
CA LYS A 167 1.28 -14.95 12.52
C LYS A 167 0.13 -15.96 12.52
N ALA A 168 -1.10 -15.49 12.38
CA ALA A 168 -2.29 -16.34 12.31
C ALA A 168 -2.60 -16.87 10.89
N GLY A 169 -1.77 -16.56 9.90
CA GLY A 169 -1.99 -16.95 8.50
C GLY A 169 -3.00 -16.08 7.74
N GLY A 170 -3.43 -14.95 8.31
CA GLY A 170 -4.22 -13.95 7.61
C GLY A 170 -3.37 -13.07 6.69
N THR A 171 -4.04 -12.34 5.79
CA THR A 171 -3.38 -11.38 4.89
C THR A 171 -3.47 -9.98 5.47
N TYR A 172 -2.34 -9.30 5.64
CA TYR A 172 -2.31 -7.88 5.99
C TYR A 172 -2.01 -7.04 4.75
N VAL A 173 -2.83 -6.03 4.49
CA VAL A 173 -2.70 -5.11 3.35
C VAL A 173 -2.15 -3.78 3.85
N ASP A 174 -0.91 -3.47 3.47
CA ASP A 174 -0.30 -2.18 3.77
C ASP A 174 -0.72 -1.15 2.72
N ILE A 175 -1.61 -0.24 3.11
CA ILE A 175 -2.10 0.83 2.24
C ILE A 175 -1.33 2.14 2.43
N TRP A 176 -0.42 2.22 3.41
CA TRP A 176 0.26 3.46 3.79
C TRP A 176 0.94 4.15 2.60
N PRO A 177 1.69 3.44 1.73
CA PRO A 177 2.35 4.07 0.58
C PRO A 177 1.37 4.71 -0.42
N GLY A 178 0.11 4.26 -0.43
CA GLY A 178 -0.93 4.80 -1.31
C GLY A 178 -1.44 6.19 -0.89
N PHE A 179 -1.15 6.63 0.34
CA PHE A 179 -1.75 7.84 0.92
C PHE A 179 -0.72 8.84 1.48
N VAL A 180 0.53 8.73 1.02
CA VAL A 180 1.60 9.67 1.31
C VAL A 180 2.01 10.50 0.09
N ASP A 181 2.68 11.63 0.33
CA ASP A 181 3.40 12.40 -0.67
C ASP A 181 4.79 11.81 -0.94
N ASP A 182 5.54 12.39 -1.86
CA ASP A 182 6.91 11.95 -2.21
C ASP A 182 7.92 12.09 -1.05
N ARG A 183 7.48 12.57 0.12
CA ARG A 183 8.29 12.71 1.34
C ARG A 183 7.75 11.85 2.49
N ASP A 184 6.92 10.85 2.18
CA ASP A 184 6.29 9.94 3.14
C ASP A 184 5.36 10.63 4.16
N ARG A 185 4.84 11.82 3.84
CA ARG A 185 3.91 12.56 4.70
C ARG A 185 2.49 12.41 4.19
N TYR A 186 1.52 12.62 5.08
CA TYR A 186 0.10 12.65 4.74
C TYR A 186 -0.19 13.45 3.46
N ALA A 187 -0.91 12.82 2.52
CA ALA A 187 -1.39 13.46 1.30
C ALA A 187 -2.93 13.46 1.23
N ALA A 188 -3.52 14.66 1.15
CA ALA A 188 -4.96 14.82 0.95
C ALA A 188 -5.40 14.51 -0.49
N SER A 189 -4.46 14.56 -1.44
CA SER A 189 -4.66 14.32 -2.87
C SER A 189 -3.53 13.44 -3.40
N GLY A 190 -3.82 12.64 -4.41
CA GLY A 190 -2.85 11.75 -5.04
C GLY A 190 -3.44 11.07 -6.27
N PRO A 191 -2.69 10.18 -6.93
CA PRO A 191 -3.22 9.41 -8.05
C PRO A 191 -4.35 8.50 -7.56
N ASP A 192 -5.47 8.50 -8.28
CA ASP A 192 -6.53 7.50 -8.17
C ASP A 192 -6.10 6.18 -8.86
N PRO A 193 -6.90 5.09 -8.82
CA PRO A 193 -6.57 3.84 -9.51
C PRO A 193 -6.28 3.99 -11.01
N GLU A 194 -6.84 5.02 -11.66
CA GLU A 194 -6.62 5.35 -13.06
C GLU A 194 -5.40 6.27 -13.30
N GLY A 195 -4.64 6.58 -12.25
CA GLY A 195 -3.44 7.42 -12.28
C GLY A 195 -3.72 8.93 -12.35
N GLN A 196 -4.98 9.36 -12.28
CA GLN A 196 -5.36 10.77 -12.30
C GLN A 196 -5.23 11.38 -10.91
N ILE A 197 -4.74 12.62 -10.82
CA ILE A 197 -4.66 13.31 -9.53
C ILE A 197 -6.07 13.69 -9.07
N ALA A 198 -6.49 13.11 -7.95
CA ALA A 198 -7.77 13.34 -7.32
C ALA A 198 -7.59 13.71 -5.84
N LYS A 199 -8.61 14.37 -5.27
CA LYS A 199 -8.70 14.56 -3.82
C LYS A 199 -9.12 13.24 -3.19
N LEU A 200 -8.26 12.63 -2.39
CA LEU A 200 -8.46 11.30 -1.79
C LEU A 200 -9.04 11.38 -0.38
N ARG A 201 -8.77 12.47 0.35
CA ARG A 201 -9.22 12.68 1.74
C ARG A 201 -10.27 13.78 1.84
N THR A 202 -11.21 13.66 2.77
CA THR A 202 -12.14 14.74 3.11
C THR A 202 -11.41 15.88 3.83
N ALA A 203 -12.14 16.96 4.16
CA ALA A 203 -11.56 18.12 4.82
C ALA A 203 -11.19 17.87 6.30
N ASP A 204 -11.68 16.80 6.91
CA ASP A 204 -11.36 16.43 8.30
C ASP A 204 -9.98 15.78 8.46
N GLY A 205 -9.32 15.42 7.34
CA GLY A 205 -8.00 14.83 7.36
C GLY A 205 -7.94 13.34 7.76
N VAL A 206 -9.10 12.70 7.94
CA VAL A 206 -9.29 11.32 8.43
C VAL A 206 -10.06 10.44 7.45
N HIS A 207 -11.17 10.94 6.88
CA HIS A 207 -12.05 10.15 6.02
C HIS A 207 -11.68 10.27 4.53
N PHE A 208 -12.25 9.40 3.72
CA PHE A 208 -11.99 9.32 2.29
C PHE A 208 -13.09 9.98 1.46
N THR A 209 -12.72 10.48 0.29
CA THR A 209 -13.69 10.81 -0.76
C THR A 209 -14.02 9.56 -1.57
N LYS A 210 -15.00 9.63 -2.48
CA LYS A 210 -15.27 8.52 -3.43
C LYS A 210 -14.03 8.07 -4.21
N ALA A 211 -13.14 8.98 -4.59
CA ALA A 211 -11.87 8.62 -5.24
C ALA A 211 -10.89 7.92 -4.27
N GLY A 212 -10.88 8.36 -3.01
CA GLY A 212 -10.15 7.70 -1.93
C GLY A 212 -10.66 6.29 -1.66
N ASP A 213 -11.98 6.08 -1.62
CA ASP A 213 -12.62 4.78 -1.43
C ASP A 213 -12.20 3.79 -2.52
N ARG A 214 -12.26 4.22 -3.79
CA ARG A 214 -11.80 3.42 -4.94
C ARG A 214 -10.32 3.08 -4.85
N LYS A 215 -9.47 4.03 -4.43
CA LYS A 215 -8.05 3.78 -4.24
C LYS A 215 -7.80 2.77 -3.11
N LEU A 216 -8.47 2.95 -1.98
CA LEU A 216 -8.41 2.05 -0.84
C LEU A 216 -8.81 0.62 -1.24
N ALA A 217 -9.93 0.49 -1.94
CA ALA A 217 -10.42 -0.79 -2.43
C ALA A 217 -9.50 -1.42 -3.47
N HIS A 218 -8.80 -0.63 -4.30
CA HIS A 218 -7.83 -1.17 -5.26
C HIS A 218 -6.71 -1.98 -4.58
N PHE A 219 -6.16 -1.49 -3.46
CA PHE A 219 -5.16 -2.25 -2.69
C PHE A 219 -5.74 -3.56 -2.13
N ALA A 220 -6.96 -3.51 -1.62
CA ALA A 220 -7.68 -4.66 -1.08
C ALA A 220 -8.04 -5.70 -2.15
N ASP A 221 -8.49 -5.25 -3.32
CA ASP A 221 -8.91 -6.07 -4.46
C ASP A 221 -7.75 -6.86 -5.08
N VAL A 222 -6.56 -6.27 -5.15
CA VAL A 222 -5.35 -6.98 -5.61
C VAL A 222 -5.09 -8.23 -4.76
N GLU A 223 -5.18 -8.09 -3.43
CA GLU A 223 -4.98 -9.21 -2.51
C GLU A 223 -6.13 -10.21 -2.53
N LEU A 224 -7.37 -9.73 -2.67
CA LEU A 224 -8.53 -10.59 -2.82
C LEU A 224 -8.44 -11.45 -4.10
N LYS A 225 -8.10 -10.86 -5.23
CA LYS A 225 -7.90 -11.58 -6.50
C LYS A 225 -6.79 -12.61 -6.40
N ARG A 226 -5.70 -12.28 -5.71
CA ARG A 226 -4.62 -13.23 -5.41
C ARG A 226 -5.14 -14.43 -4.62
N LEU A 227 -5.95 -14.19 -3.57
CA LEU A 227 -6.55 -15.27 -2.78
C LEU A 227 -7.56 -16.09 -3.60
N MET A 228 -8.41 -15.45 -4.39
CA MET A 228 -9.39 -16.12 -5.27
C MET A 228 -8.70 -17.00 -6.32
N GLY A 229 -7.59 -16.53 -6.92
CA GLY A 229 -6.81 -17.30 -7.89
C GLY A 229 -5.95 -18.42 -7.28
N THR A 230 -5.71 -18.39 -5.96
CA THR A 230 -4.95 -19.42 -5.22
C THR A 230 -5.86 -20.49 -4.61
N VAL A 231 -7.18 -20.38 -4.71
CA VAL A 231 -8.11 -21.43 -4.26
C VAL A 231 -7.86 -22.70 -5.11
N PRO A 232 -7.49 -23.85 -4.50
CA PRO A 232 -7.27 -25.08 -5.24
C PRO A 232 -8.61 -25.56 -5.80
N GLY A 233 -8.85 -25.29 -7.08
CA GLY A 233 -10.11 -25.57 -7.77
C GLY A 233 -10.17 -25.03 -9.20
N SER A 234 -9.33 -24.06 -9.55
CA SER A 234 -9.18 -23.53 -10.90
C SER A 234 -7.71 -23.52 -11.30
N ALA A 235 -7.16 -24.71 -11.54
CA ALA A 235 -5.87 -24.86 -12.18
C ALA A 235 -6.07 -24.96 -13.70
N GLU A 236 -5.81 -23.87 -14.42
CA GLU A 236 -5.36 -24.01 -15.81
C GLU A 236 -3.91 -24.55 -15.80
N PRO A 237 -3.55 -25.46 -16.71
CA PRO A 237 -2.27 -26.15 -16.67
C PRO A 237 -1.12 -25.22 -17.10
N SER A 238 -0.20 -24.93 -16.18
CA SER A 238 1.12 -24.39 -16.50
C SER A 238 1.92 -25.43 -17.31
N PRO A 239 2.61 -25.03 -18.40
CA PRO A 239 3.41 -25.96 -19.17
C PRO A 239 4.68 -26.34 -18.40
N THR A 240 4.87 -27.65 -18.25
CA THR A 240 6.05 -28.28 -17.65
C THR A 240 7.30 -27.91 -18.45
N ALA A 241 8.24 -27.20 -17.83
CA ALA A 241 9.58 -27.01 -18.35
C ALA A 241 10.41 -28.30 -18.13
N THR A 242 10.64 -29.05 -19.21
CA THR A 242 11.60 -30.16 -19.22
C THR A 242 13.00 -29.63 -19.46
N VAL A 243 13.90 -29.96 -18.53
CA VAL A 243 15.33 -29.65 -18.52
C VAL A 243 16.10 -30.64 -19.39
N ALA A 244 16.94 -30.15 -20.31
CA ALA A 244 18.37 -30.49 -20.50
C ALA A 244 18.84 -30.27 -21.96
N PRO A 245 20.01 -29.62 -22.20
CA PRO A 245 20.58 -29.46 -23.52
C PRO A 245 21.69 -30.50 -23.79
N THR A 246 21.74 -31.04 -25.00
CA THR A 246 22.94 -31.67 -25.56
C THR A 246 23.27 -30.94 -26.86
N ALA A 247 24.48 -30.39 -26.95
CA ALA A 247 24.98 -29.67 -28.11
C ALA A 247 25.00 -30.56 -29.38
N PRO A 248 25.02 -29.94 -30.57
CA PRO A 248 26.17 -30.22 -31.43
C PRO A 248 26.70 -29.03 -32.24
N SER A 249 27.89 -29.28 -32.76
CA SER A 249 28.86 -28.44 -33.45
C SER A 249 28.50 -28.10 -34.90
N SER A 250 28.81 -26.86 -35.27
CA SER A 250 29.49 -26.38 -36.50
C SER A 250 29.29 -27.05 -37.89
N THR A 251 28.95 -26.15 -38.84
CA THR A 251 29.36 -26.06 -40.28
C THR A 251 28.62 -26.88 -41.35
N SER A 252 28.04 -26.18 -42.35
CA SER A 252 28.50 -26.11 -43.76
C SER A 252 27.38 -25.59 -44.70
N GLY A 253 27.76 -24.83 -45.72
CA GLY A 253 26.90 -24.07 -46.65
C GLY A 253 26.21 -24.87 -47.79
N PRO A 254 25.73 -24.17 -48.85
CA PRO A 254 24.46 -24.44 -49.53
C PRO A 254 24.59 -25.20 -50.86
N SER A 255 23.48 -25.77 -51.35
CA SER A 255 23.30 -26.09 -52.77
C SER A 255 21.84 -25.94 -53.19
N LEU A 256 21.64 -25.34 -54.36
CA LEU A 256 20.37 -25.08 -55.05
C LEU A 256 20.29 -25.98 -56.29
N ASP A 257 19.13 -26.58 -56.56
CA ASP A 257 18.59 -26.84 -57.92
C ASP A 257 17.10 -27.29 -57.82
N GLY A 258 16.23 -26.72 -58.68
CA GLY A 258 14.74 -26.75 -58.61
C GLY A 258 14.04 -27.98 -59.23
N PRO A 259 12.78 -27.94 -59.76
CA PRO A 259 11.68 -26.94 -59.71
C PRO A 259 10.33 -27.48 -59.12
N ALA A 260 9.35 -26.58 -58.93
CA ALA A 260 8.06 -26.68 -58.18
C ALA A 260 6.96 -27.60 -58.81
N PRO A 261 5.71 -27.76 -58.28
CA PRO A 261 5.06 -27.12 -57.10
C PRO A 261 4.15 -28.03 -56.22
N ALA A 262 4.02 -27.74 -54.92
CA ALA A 262 2.80 -28.04 -54.16
C ALA A 262 2.75 -27.19 -52.88
N THR A 263 1.57 -26.63 -52.62
CA THR A 263 1.15 -25.83 -51.47
C THR A 263 1.66 -26.36 -50.13
N ASP A 264 2.65 -25.68 -49.56
CA ASP A 264 3.02 -25.87 -48.16
C ASP A 264 2.95 -24.53 -47.44
N THR A 265 1.83 -24.28 -46.78
CA THR A 265 1.59 -23.08 -45.95
C THR A 265 2.65 -22.92 -44.87
N ALA A 266 3.34 -23.99 -44.48
CA ALA A 266 4.45 -23.95 -43.53
C ALA A 266 5.74 -23.34 -44.12
N ALA A 267 5.93 -23.37 -45.45
CA ALA A 267 7.08 -22.75 -46.11
C ALA A 267 6.91 -21.22 -46.20
N ILE A 268 5.66 -20.77 -46.43
CA ILE A 268 5.31 -19.34 -46.49
C ILE A 268 5.47 -18.69 -45.10
N ASP A 269 5.07 -19.39 -44.03
CA ASP A 269 5.18 -18.87 -42.65
C ASP A 269 6.64 -18.74 -42.17
N ARG A 270 7.53 -19.64 -42.61
CA ARG A 270 8.97 -19.54 -42.34
C ARG A 270 9.64 -18.40 -43.10
N GLN A 271 9.15 -18.08 -44.30
CA GLN A 271 9.67 -16.99 -45.11
C GLN A 271 9.25 -15.61 -44.57
N ILE A 272 8.05 -15.51 -43.99
CA ILE A 272 7.56 -14.31 -43.30
C ILE A 272 8.30 -14.10 -41.97
N THR A 273 8.58 -15.18 -41.23
CA THR A 273 9.33 -15.12 -39.96
C THR A 273 10.80 -14.72 -40.16
N ALA A 274 11.40 -15.03 -41.31
CA ALA A 274 12.79 -14.70 -41.61
C ALA A 274 13.04 -13.22 -42.04
N MET A 275 11.98 -12.42 -42.25
CA MET A 275 12.09 -11.01 -42.68
C MET A 275 11.81 -10.00 -41.55
N LEU A 276 11.56 -10.44 -40.32
CA LEU A 276 11.39 -9.54 -39.17
C LEU A 276 12.76 -9.21 -38.55
N PRO A 277 13.09 -7.93 -38.30
CA PRO A 277 14.29 -7.59 -37.55
C PRO A 277 14.17 -8.13 -36.12
N SER A 278 15.25 -8.73 -35.62
CA SER A 278 15.35 -9.25 -34.25
C SER A 278 14.95 -8.18 -33.24
N LEU A 279 13.91 -8.45 -32.45
CA LEU A 279 13.59 -7.65 -31.27
C LEU A 279 14.77 -7.73 -30.27
N PRO A 280 15.12 -6.61 -29.60
CA PRO A 280 16.19 -6.62 -28.60
C PRO A 280 15.82 -7.55 -27.44
N GLU A 281 16.82 -8.28 -26.93
CA GLU A 281 16.69 -9.20 -25.81
C GLU A 281 16.03 -8.54 -24.60
N PRO A 282 15.19 -9.27 -23.84
CA PRO A 282 14.69 -8.77 -22.56
C PRO A 282 15.89 -8.50 -21.62
N PRO A 283 15.91 -7.39 -20.88
CA PRO A 283 16.95 -7.15 -19.90
C PRO A 283 16.99 -8.32 -18.92
N GLY A 284 18.11 -9.04 -18.92
CA GLY A 284 18.35 -10.14 -18.02
C GLY A 284 18.10 -9.72 -16.58
N VAL A 285 17.45 -10.60 -15.83
CA VAL A 285 17.36 -10.52 -14.37
C VAL A 285 18.71 -10.09 -13.79
N PRO A 286 18.78 -8.99 -13.02
CA PRO A 286 20.04 -8.56 -12.43
C PRO A 286 20.52 -9.67 -11.50
N ALA A 287 21.70 -10.22 -11.80
CA ALA A 287 22.37 -11.18 -10.93
C ALA A 287 22.57 -10.54 -9.55
N LEU A 288 22.05 -11.20 -8.51
CA LEU A 288 22.30 -10.79 -7.14
C LEU A 288 23.83 -10.78 -6.91
N PRO A 289 24.39 -9.71 -6.31
CA PRO A 289 25.82 -9.63 -6.09
C PRO A 289 26.26 -10.73 -5.12
N VAL A 290 27.08 -11.66 -5.62
CA VAL A 290 27.74 -12.66 -4.78
C VAL A 290 28.69 -11.92 -3.85
N LYS A 291 28.45 -12.00 -2.54
CA LYS A 291 29.29 -11.35 -1.54
C LYS A 291 30.71 -11.93 -1.63
N PRO A 292 31.75 -11.12 -1.87
CA PRO A 292 33.11 -11.63 -1.95
C PRO A 292 33.51 -12.26 -0.61
N ALA A 293 34.24 -13.38 -0.64
CA ALA A 293 34.68 -14.11 0.55
C ALA A 293 35.62 -13.30 1.45
N ALA A 294 36.16 -12.18 0.96
CA ALA A 294 36.96 -11.24 1.75
C ALA A 294 36.73 -9.80 1.26
N GLY A 295 36.73 -8.86 2.20
CA GLY A 295 36.67 -7.43 1.91
C GLY A 295 37.95 -6.90 1.25
N PRO A 296 37.91 -5.69 0.68
CA PRO A 296 39.07 -5.07 0.04
C PRO A 296 40.21 -4.88 1.04
N VAL A 297 41.43 -5.27 0.66
CA VAL A 297 42.64 -5.07 1.47
C VAL A 297 42.97 -3.57 1.47
N VAL A 298 42.79 -2.92 2.63
CA VAL A 298 43.10 -1.49 2.81
C VAL A 298 44.57 -1.35 3.25
N PRO A 299 45.40 -0.58 2.53
CA PRO A 299 46.78 -0.34 2.95
C PRO A 299 46.81 0.56 4.20
N LEU A 300 47.56 0.14 5.22
CA LEU A 300 47.74 0.88 6.49
C LEU A 300 48.52 2.20 6.35
N SER A 301 49.07 2.49 5.17
CA SER A 301 49.79 3.72 4.86
C SER A 301 48.90 4.84 4.30
N ARG A 302 47.58 4.62 4.17
CA ARG A 302 46.65 5.64 3.70
C ARG A 302 46.00 6.37 4.89
N MET A 303 46.17 7.69 4.97
CA MET A 303 45.32 8.52 5.81
C MET A 303 43.91 8.55 5.18
N GLU A 304 42.92 7.97 5.86
CA GLU A 304 41.51 8.11 5.47
C GLU A 304 41.04 9.54 5.74
N VAL A 305 40.66 10.23 4.68
CA VAL A 305 39.97 11.52 4.75
C VAL A 305 38.56 11.28 4.24
N SER A 306 37.54 11.70 5.00
CA SER A 306 36.14 11.60 4.57
C SER A 306 35.93 12.24 3.20
N PRO A 307 35.02 11.72 2.35
CA PRO A 307 34.65 12.37 1.10
C PRO A 307 34.26 13.84 1.38
N GLY A 308 35.00 14.78 0.81
CA GLY A 308 34.79 16.22 1.04
C GLY A 308 35.51 16.83 2.24
N GLY A 309 36.43 16.12 2.92
CA GLY A 309 37.28 16.69 3.97
C GLY A 309 36.54 17.11 5.25
N ALA A 310 35.31 16.64 5.45
CA ALA A 310 34.51 16.99 6.60
C ALA A 310 34.97 16.23 7.85
N LEU A 311 35.30 16.97 8.91
CA LEU A 311 35.67 16.44 10.22
C LEU A 311 34.39 16.03 10.99
N LEU A 312 34.42 14.86 11.63
CA LEU A 312 33.27 14.21 12.29
C LEU A 312 32.63 15.04 13.44
N ASN A 313 33.27 16.14 13.87
CA ASN A 313 32.80 16.99 14.96
C ASN A 313 32.31 18.38 14.52
N GLY A 314 32.21 18.65 13.21
CA GLY A 314 31.65 19.89 12.68
C GLY A 314 30.13 19.83 12.60
N ARG A 315 29.42 20.73 13.30
CA ARG A 315 27.96 20.89 13.11
C ARG A 315 27.65 21.08 11.61
N PRO A 316 26.60 20.43 11.07
CA PRO A 316 26.17 20.64 9.70
C PRO A 316 25.93 22.12 9.46
N ARG A 317 26.52 22.68 8.39
CA ARG A 317 26.28 24.05 7.97
C ARG A 317 24.87 24.08 7.37
N GLU A 318 23.92 24.67 8.09
CA GLU A 318 22.57 24.89 7.55
C GLU A 318 22.66 25.75 6.28
N PRO A 319 21.88 25.43 5.23
CA PRO A 319 21.78 26.28 4.06
C PRO A 319 21.19 27.63 4.49
N ASP A 320 21.85 28.72 4.11
CA ASP A 320 21.50 30.09 4.45
C ASP A 320 20.24 30.54 3.68
N ASN A 321 19.09 30.01 4.09
CA ASN A 321 17.79 30.27 3.47
C ASN A 321 17.34 31.74 3.55
N LEU A 322 18.06 32.57 4.32
CA LEU A 322 17.76 33.99 4.53
C LEU A 322 18.79 34.94 3.88
N GLY A 323 19.80 34.41 3.18
CA GLY A 323 20.83 35.21 2.50
C GLY A 323 21.68 36.06 3.45
N THR A 324 21.81 35.64 4.70
CA THR A 324 22.49 36.35 5.79
C THR A 324 23.98 36.55 5.50
N VAL A 325 24.62 35.53 4.94
CA VAL A 325 26.03 35.51 4.56
C VAL A 325 26.28 36.49 3.41
N GLU A 326 25.39 36.51 2.41
CA GLU A 326 25.49 37.43 1.28
C GLU A 326 25.28 38.89 1.71
N ARG A 327 24.31 39.16 2.60
CA ARG A 327 24.06 40.51 3.11
C ARG A 327 25.24 41.07 3.93
N THR A 328 25.86 40.22 4.73
CA THR A 328 26.90 40.66 5.68
C THR A 328 28.26 40.77 5.00
N LEU A 329 28.66 39.77 4.20
CA LEU A 329 30.01 39.72 3.61
C LEU A 329 30.14 40.48 2.29
N LEU A 330 29.07 40.58 1.49
CA LEU A 330 29.12 41.28 0.19
C LEU A 330 28.55 42.70 0.25
N ARG A 331 27.50 42.95 1.06
CA ARG A 331 26.82 44.25 1.11
C ARG A 331 27.12 45.07 2.36
N GLY A 332 27.83 44.51 3.34
CA GLY A 332 28.19 45.20 4.58
C GLY A 332 27.00 45.54 5.49
N ASN A 333 25.83 44.94 5.25
CA ASN A 333 24.64 45.18 6.07
C ASN A 333 24.65 44.28 7.31
N ALA A 334 24.21 44.81 8.44
CA ALA A 334 24.11 44.04 9.68
C ALA A 334 23.17 42.82 9.51
N PRO A 335 23.50 41.67 10.11
CA PRO A 335 22.65 40.49 10.08
C PRO A 335 21.33 40.76 10.84
N MET A 336 20.28 40.03 10.49
CA MET A 336 19.01 40.15 11.21
C MET A 336 19.14 39.60 12.63
N PRO A 337 18.60 40.31 13.64
CA PRO A 337 18.70 39.89 15.03
C PRO A 337 17.94 38.58 15.26
N GLN A 338 18.57 37.64 15.96
CA GLN A 338 17.97 36.35 16.29
C GLN A 338 17.65 36.25 17.79
N PRO A 339 16.47 35.71 18.16
CA PRO A 339 16.11 35.54 19.56
C PRO A 339 17.20 34.83 20.38
N GLY A 340 17.68 35.49 21.44
CA GLY A 340 18.72 34.96 22.33
C GLY A 340 20.17 35.25 21.94
N ARG A 341 20.43 35.99 20.84
CA ARG A 341 21.75 36.56 20.56
C ARG A 341 21.88 37.98 21.08
N ALA A 342 23.14 38.42 21.26
CA ALA A 342 23.48 39.77 21.72
C ALA A 342 23.03 40.90 20.77
N ASP A 343 22.57 40.57 19.56
CA ASP A 343 22.00 41.51 18.59
C ASP A 343 20.47 41.68 18.72
N ASP A 344 19.79 40.92 19.61
CA ASP A 344 18.33 41.01 19.81
C ASP A 344 17.96 42.01 20.92
N PHE A 345 17.67 43.25 20.53
CA PHE A 345 17.30 44.35 21.43
C PHE A 345 15.83 44.34 21.89
N ARG A 346 15.15 43.19 21.87
CA ARG A 346 13.72 43.05 22.22
C ARG A 346 13.43 42.81 23.71
N TRP A 347 14.40 42.93 24.60
CA TRP A 347 14.14 42.85 26.03
C TRP A 347 13.36 44.07 26.54
N PRO A 348 12.27 43.89 27.31
CA PRO A 348 11.62 45.01 27.98
C PRO A 348 12.53 45.59 29.07
N PRO A 349 12.47 46.91 29.33
CA PRO A 349 13.17 47.50 30.47
C PRO A 349 12.65 46.86 31.76
N GLY A 350 13.59 46.38 32.58
CA GLY A 350 13.30 45.73 33.87
C GLY A 350 12.91 46.69 34.98
#